data_AF-A0A9J6QU36-F1
#
_entry.id   AF-A0A9J6QU36-F1
#
_cell.length_a   1.000
_cell.length_b   1.000
_cell.length_c   1.000
_cell.angle_alpha   90.00
_cell.angle_beta   90.00
_cell.angle_gamma   90.00
#
_symmetry.space_group_name_H-M   'P 1'
#
loop_
_entity.id
_entity.type
_entity.pdbx_description
1 polymer ?
#
loop_
_entity_poly.entity_id
_entity_poly.type
_entity_poly.pdbx_seq_one_letter_code
_entity_poly.pdbx_strand_id
1 'polypeptide(L)'
;MYINIVFFGYMAAVFLGLAGIAAMGLAAVSRPFHRTRQYTCVLSFVTCAFLYSLLYFLFYYRENVLQVYELGLGWRLLDYLVGCGIMLLWLLLIGSLDEELVAARRFLAAAVVIVGLRSVFSCIMTGVFMDGYYQIHQSGAAGPLSYVEMLFIVLTILLILYGCWKAARDVPLLMHRIYIFVVSAALILLDLSQAAVNLKLYFGKFGISAWDLHTFDPTGPLLAVIGLATLIFIFRTDFTPIYIAGPPAQKGADAQQETMPQISPLDLAAEKHRLTRREREIMELVYDGLSNPDIAQQLCISRNTVKQHIHNIFEKMDVSTRIELVHLINSEKEMTKYSN
;
A
#
# COMPACT_ATOMS: atom_id res chain seq x y z
N MET A 1 -4.16 20.95 -27.05
CA MET A 1 -3.81 19.51 -26.93
C MET A 1 -3.19 19.20 -25.57
N TYR A 2 -2.16 19.93 -25.15
CA TYR A 2 -1.48 19.73 -23.85
C TYR A 2 -2.40 19.79 -22.62
N ILE A 3 -3.23 20.84 -22.51
CA ILE A 3 -4.22 21.02 -21.42
C ILE A 3 -5.18 19.83 -21.30
N ASN A 4 -5.58 19.25 -22.43
CA ASN A 4 -6.51 18.10 -22.42
C ASN A 4 -5.81 16.87 -21.85
N ILE A 5 -4.53 16.63 -22.17
CA ILE A 5 -3.78 15.48 -21.68
C ILE A 5 -3.60 15.55 -20.16
N VAL A 6 -3.23 16.72 -19.63
CA VAL A 6 -3.09 16.94 -18.18
C VAL A 6 -4.44 16.73 -17.48
N PHE A 7 -5.51 17.29 -18.03
CA PHE A 7 -6.86 17.10 -17.51
C PHE A 7 -7.29 15.62 -17.49
N PHE A 8 -7.04 14.89 -18.58
CA PHE A 8 -7.28 13.45 -18.65
C PHE A 8 -6.46 12.68 -17.61
N GLY A 9 -5.23 13.12 -17.33
CA GLY A 9 -4.39 12.55 -16.27
C GLY A 9 -5.05 12.65 -14.90
N TYR A 10 -5.54 13.83 -14.51
CA TYR A 10 -6.26 14.00 -13.25
C TYR A 10 -7.56 13.21 -13.20
N MET A 11 -8.33 13.22 -14.29
CA MET A 11 -9.57 12.46 -14.37
C MET A 11 -9.31 10.95 -14.18
N ALA A 12 -8.29 10.41 -14.86
CA ALA A 12 -7.89 9.01 -14.71
C ALA A 12 -7.44 8.70 -13.28
N ALA A 13 -6.65 9.58 -12.65
CA ALA A 13 -6.22 9.42 -11.26
C ALA A 13 -7.40 9.35 -10.28
N VAL A 14 -8.40 10.23 -10.44
CA VAL A 14 -9.63 10.23 -9.63
C VAL A 14 -10.39 8.91 -9.78
N PHE A 15 -10.61 8.44 -11.01
CA PHE A 15 -11.32 7.18 -11.25
C PHE A 15 -10.57 5.96 -10.68
N LEU A 16 -9.24 5.91 -10.83
CA LEU A 16 -8.41 4.85 -10.27
C LEU A 16 -8.43 4.85 -8.74
N GLY A 17 -8.38 6.03 -8.13
CA GLY A 17 -8.52 6.19 -6.67
C GLY A 17 -9.86 5.69 -6.16
N LEU A 18 -10.97 6.09 -6.81
CA LEU A 18 -12.32 5.60 -6.49
C LEU A 18 -12.42 4.08 -6.64
N ALA A 19 -11.89 3.52 -7.73
CA ALA A 19 -11.88 2.08 -7.95
C ALA A 19 -11.10 1.34 -6.86
N GLY A 20 -9.96 1.88 -6.42
CA GLY A 20 -9.18 1.31 -5.32
C GLY A 20 -9.91 1.33 -3.98
N ILE A 21 -10.57 2.44 -3.63
CA ILE A 21 -11.41 2.54 -2.42
C ILE A 21 -12.57 1.55 -2.50
N ALA A 22 -13.26 1.48 -3.63
CA ALA A 22 -14.38 0.57 -3.83
C ALA A 22 -13.94 -0.90 -3.71
N ALA A 23 -12.80 -1.26 -4.30
CA ALA A 23 -12.22 -2.60 -4.19
C ALA A 23 -11.91 -2.97 -2.73
N MET A 24 -11.32 -2.06 -1.96
CA MET A 24 -11.07 -2.25 -0.53
C MET A 24 -12.37 -2.31 0.29
N GLY A 25 -13.38 -1.51 -0.06
CA GLY A 25 -14.70 -1.56 0.58
C GLY A 25 -15.43 -2.89 0.37
N LEU A 26 -15.40 -3.41 -0.87
CA LEU A 26 -15.93 -4.73 -1.20
C LEU A 26 -15.18 -5.85 -0.45
N ALA A 27 -13.86 -5.73 -0.34
CA ALA A 27 -13.03 -6.64 0.46
C ALA A 27 -13.54 -6.73 1.90
N ALA A 28 -13.81 -5.59 2.54
CA ALA A 28 -14.27 -5.54 3.93
C ALA A 28 -15.67 -6.13 4.17
N VAL A 29 -16.57 -6.10 3.18
CA VAL A 29 -17.96 -6.60 3.32
C VAL A 29 -18.04 -8.12 3.10
N SER A 30 -17.18 -8.67 2.24
CA SER A 30 -17.33 -10.05 1.73
C SER A 30 -16.98 -11.18 2.72
N ARG A 31 -16.24 -10.92 3.81
CA ARG A 31 -15.94 -11.90 4.89
C ARG A 31 -15.75 -11.18 6.23
N PRO A 32 -15.88 -11.86 7.39
CA PRO A 32 -15.41 -11.34 8.69
C PRO A 32 -13.87 -11.29 8.70
N PHE A 33 -13.30 -10.38 7.91
CA PHE A 33 -11.88 -10.16 7.79
C PHE A 33 -11.38 -9.44 9.05
N HIS A 34 -10.38 -10.00 9.72
CA HIS A 34 -9.64 -9.23 10.72
C HIS A 34 -8.89 -8.13 9.97
N ARG A 35 -9.24 -6.85 10.21
CA ARG A 35 -8.53 -5.70 9.63
C ARG A 35 -7.05 -5.79 9.99
N THR A 36 -6.25 -6.31 9.07
CA THR A 36 -4.80 -6.37 9.27
C THR A 36 -4.23 -4.95 9.22
N ARG A 37 -3.05 -4.77 9.81
CA ARG A 37 -2.33 -3.49 9.75
C ARG A 37 -2.08 -3.07 8.30
N GLN A 38 -1.69 -4.02 7.44
CA GLN A 38 -1.48 -3.79 6.01
C GLN A 38 -2.75 -3.30 5.32
N TYR A 39 -3.90 -3.93 5.57
CA TYR A 39 -5.19 -3.49 5.03
C TYR A 39 -5.47 -2.02 5.39
N THR A 40 -5.26 -1.66 6.66
CA THR A 40 -5.49 -0.28 7.13
C THR A 40 -4.53 0.70 6.45
N CYS A 41 -3.24 0.36 6.35
CA CYS A 41 -2.25 1.21 5.67
C CYS A 41 -2.57 1.41 4.18
N VAL A 42 -2.95 0.35 3.47
CA VAL A 42 -3.35 0.43 2.06
C VAL A 42 -4.61 1.29 1.90
N LEU A 43 -5.62 1.07 2.75
CA LEU A 43 -6.87 1.83 2.71
C LEU A 43 -6.62 3.32 2.97
N SER A 44 -5.84 3.65 4.00
CA SER A 44 -5.50 5.06 4.28
C SER A 44 -4.72 5.67 3.12
N PHE A 45 -3.74 4.97 2.57
CA PHE A 45 -2.95 5.44 1.43
C PHE A 45 -3.81 5.69 0.19
N VAL A 46 -4.63 4.72 -0.24
CA VAL A 46 -5.49 4.86 -1.43
C VAL A 46 -6.55 5.95 -1.24
N THR A 47 -7.09 6.10 -0.02
CA THR A 47 -8.02 7.19 0.30
C THR A 47 -7.34 8.55 0.17
N CYS A 48 -6.12 8.68 0.70
CA CYS A 48 -5.37 9.94 0.60
C CYS A 48 -4.96 10.25 -0.85
N ALA A 49 -4.52 9.24 -1.61
CA ALA A 49 -4.20 9.39 -3.04
C ALA A 49 -5.43 9.82 -3.86
N PHE A 50 -6.61 9.28 -3.56
CA PHE A 50 -7.87 9.72 -4.15
C PHE A 50 -8.19 11.18 -3.78
N LEU A 51 -8.11 11.54 -2.50
CA LEU A 51 -8.37 12.93 -2.06
C LEU A 51 -7.42 13.92 -2.73
N TYR A 52 -6.14 13.56 -2.88
CA TYR A 52 -5.15 14.38 -3.56
C TYR A 52 -5.47 14.54 -5.05
N SER A 53 -5.83 13.44 -5.71
CA SER A 53 -6.25 13.45 -7.12
C SER A 53 -7.50 14.29 -7.34
N LEU A 54 -8.49 14.18 -6.44
CA LEU A 54 -9.73 14.96 -6.50
C LEU A 54 -9.46 16.45 -6.28
N LEU A 55 -8.61 16.78 -5.30
CA LEU A 55 -8.26 18.17 -5.00
C LEU A 55 -7.60 18.84 -6.22
N TYR A 56 -6.65 18.16 -6.85
CA TYR A 56 -5.95 18.71 -8.01
C TYR A 56 -6.83 18.75 -9.26
N PHE A 57 -7.72 17.76 -9.44
CA PHE A 57 -8.76 17.85 -10.45
C PHE A 57 -9.62 19.10 -10.27
N LEU A 58 -10.06 19.40 -9.04
CA LEU A 58 -10.87 20.58 -8.75
C LEU A 58 -10.10 21.88 -8.95
N PHE A 59 -8.84 21.96 -8.50
CA PHE A 59 -8.00 23.14 -8.73
C PHE A 59 -7.77 23.37 -10.22
N TYR A 60 -7.40 22.32 -10.95
CA TYR A 60 -7.18 22.41 -12.38
C TYR A 60 -8.46 22.82 -13.12
N TYR A 61 -9.61 22.24 -12.79
CA TYR A 61 -10.91 22.61 -13.37
C TYR A 61 -11.24 24.08 -13.09
N ARG A 62 -11.06 24.52 -11.84
CA ARG A 62 -11.35 25.89 -11.43
C ARG A 62 -10.48 26.91 -12.17
N GLU A 63 -9.19 26.65 -12.33
CA GLU A 63 -8.29 27.57 -13.02
C GLU A 63 -8.47 27.53 -14.53
N ASN A 64 -8.50 26.34 -15.13
CA ASN A 64 -8.47 26.19 -16.58
C ASN A 64 -9.85 26.32 -17.23
N VAL A 65 -10.92 25.92 -16.53
CA VAL A 65 -12.29 25.97 -17.08
C VAL A 65 -13.02 27.20 -16.58
N LEU A 66 -12.99 27.45 -15.27
CA LEU A 66 -13.72 28.59 -14.68
C LEU A 66 -12.94 29.90 -14.69
N GLN A 67 -11.63 29.86 -15.00
CA GLN A 67 -10.75 31.05 -15.01
C GLN A 67 -10.70 31.76 -13.65
N VAL A 68 -10.81 30.99 -12.56
CA VAL A 68 -10.72 31.51 -11.18
C VAL A 68 -9.41 31.03 -10.54
N TYR A 69 -8.46 31.94 -10.37
CA TYR A 69 -7.09 31.62 -9.96
C TYR A 69 -6.83 31.81 -8.46
N GLU A 70 -7.53 32.72 -7.80
CA GLU A 70 -7.30 33.02 -6.39
C GLU A 70 -7.76 31.87 -5.50
N LEU A 71 -6.91 31.31 -4.65
CA LEU A 71 -7.23 30.20 -3.75
C LEU A 71 -7.23 30.64 -2.28
N GLY A 72 -8.36 30.43 -1.61
CA GLY A 72 -8.50 30.76 -0.18
C GLY A 72 -7.52 29.96 0.70
N LEU A 73 -7.14 30.53 1.84
CA LEU A 73 -6.14 29.95 2.75
C LEU A 73 -6.44 28.48 3.13
N GLY A 74 -7.70 28.14 3.41
CA GLY A 74 -8.08 26.78 3.79
C GLY A 74 -7.77 25.74 2.70
N TRP A 75 -7.99 26.08 1.42
CA TRP A 75 -7.69 25.20 0.29
C TRP A 75 -6.18 25.04 0.08
N ARG A 76 -5.42 26.13 0.25
CA ARG A 76 -3.95 26.09 0.18
C ARG A 76 -3.35 25.25 1.31
N LEU A 77 -3.86 25.39 2.54
CA LEU A 77 -3.42 24.52 3.64
C LEU A 77 -3.78 23.06 3.39
N LEU A 78 -4.97 22.79 2.86
CA LEU A 78 -5.40 21.43 2.52
C LEU A 78 -4.49 20.79 1.46
N ASP A 79 -4.09 21.54 0.44
CA ASP A 79 -3.14 21.10 -0.61
C ASP A 79 -1.84 20.55 -0.01
N TYR A 80 -1.15 21.36 0.79
CA TYR A 80 0.11 20.95 1.41
C TYR A 80 -0.07 19.81 2.43
N LEU A 81 -1.17 19.80 3.20
CA LEU A 81 -1.45 18.74 4.15
C LEU A 81 -1.73 17.40 3.48
N VAL A 82 -2.48 17.39 2.38
CA VAL A 82 -2.77 16.17 1.61
C VAL A 82 -1.49 15.69 0.89
N GLY A 83 -0.70 16.61 0.32
CA GLY A 83 0.59 16.31 -0.29
C GLY A 83 1.60 15.71 0.70
N CYS A 84 1.68 16.22 1.94
CA CYS A 84 2.50 15.59 2.98
C CYS A 84 1.89 14.27 3.48
N GLY A 85 0.56 14.20 3.57
CA GLY A 85 -0.19 13.03 4.01
C GLY A 85 0.07 11.80 3.14
N ILE A 86 0.05 11.95 1.81
CA ILE A 86 0.32 10.84 0.89
C ILE A 86 1.74 10.29 1.07
N MET A 87 2.74 11.15 1.32
CA MET A 87 4.12 10.74 1.58
C MET A 87 4.25 9.97 2.90
N LEU A 88 3.63 10.47 3.97
CA LEU A 88 3.64 9.79 5.26
C LEU A 88 2.96 8.42 5.18
N LEU A 89 1.77 8.37 4.58
CA LEU A 89 1.00 7.12 4.45
C LEU A 89 1.74 6.10 3.58
N TRP A 90 2.47 6.56 2.56
CA TRP A 90 3.34 5.69 1.78
C TRP A 90 4.47 5.07 2.60
N LEU A 91 5.18 5.87 3.40
CA LEU A 91 6.25 5.37 4.28
C LEU A 91 5.72 4.40 5.35
N LEU A 92 4.52 4.66 5.89
CA LEU A 92 3.83 3.74 6.79
C LEU A 92 3.42 2.44 6.08
N LEU A 93 2.99 2.53 4.82
CA LEU A 93 2.64 1.37 3.99
C LEU A 93 3.86 0.50 3.68
N ILE A 94 4.97 1.09 3.21
CA ILE A 94 6.24 0.36 3.04
C ILE A 94 6.61 -0.34 4.35
N GLY A 95 6.55 0.38 5.46
CA GLY A 95 6.83 -0.19 6.78
C GLY A 95 5.88 -1.30 7.18
N SER A 96 4.65 -1.37 6.66
CA SER A 96 3.73 -2.48 6.94
C SER A 96 3.99 -3.74 6.10
N LEU A 97 4.69 -3.59 4.96
CA LEU A 97 5.01 -4.69 4.03
C LEU A 97 6.31 -5.42 4.40
N ASP A 98 7.10 -4.86 5.32
CA ASP A 98 8.35 -5.42 5.82
C ASP A 98 8.30 -5.50 7.36
N GLU A 99 8.14 -6.71 7.89
CA GLU A 99 8.04 -6.96 9.34
C GLU A 99 9.31 -6.57 10.10
N GLU A 100 10.50 -6.67 9.49
CA GLU A 100 11.73 -6.20 10.13
C GLU A 100 11.80 -4.67 10.18
N LEU A 101 11.22 -3.98 9.19
CA LEU A 101 11.05 -2.53 9.23
C LEU A 101 10.05 -2.09 10.30
N VAL A 102 9.00 -2.89 10.54
CA VAL A 102 8.09 -2.69 11.68
C VAL A 102 8.84 -2.79 13.01
N ALA A 103 9.70 -3.80 13.15
CA ALA A 103 10.55 -3.96 14.33
C ALA A 103 11.52 -2.77 14.50
N ALA A 104 11.97 -2.20 13.37
CA ALA A 104 12.75 -0.97 13.33
C ALA A 104 11.89 0.28 13.60
N ARG A 105 11.37 0.40 14.83
CA ARG A 105 10.63 1.58 15.35
C ARG A 105 11.26 2.92 14.96
N ARG A 106 12.58 2.96 14.80
CA ARG A 106 13.35 4.14 14.37
C ARG A 106 12.97 4.65 12.98
N PHE A 107 12.73 3.77 12.00
CA PHE A 107 12.34 4.17 10.64
C PHE A 107 10.97 4.85 10.63
N LEU A 108 9.98 4.21 11.24
CA LEU A 108 8.61 4.75 11.32
C LEU A 108 8.58 6.06 12.13
N ALA A 109 9.33 6.13 13.23
CA ALA A 109 9.48 7.36 14.00
C ALA A 109 10.12 8.49 13.18
N ALA A 110 11.19 8.19 12.43
CA ALA A 110 11.83 9.16 11.55
C ALA A 110 10.87 9.66 10.46
N ALA A 111 10.08 8.77 9.84
CA ALA A 111 9.07 9.16 8.85
C ALA A 111 8.02 10.12 9.44
N VAL A 112 7.46 9.80 10.61
CA VAL A 112 6.49 10.66 11.29
C VAL A 112 7.07 12.01 11.65
N VAL A 113 8.30 12.05 12.20
CA VAL A 113 8.95 13.30 12.59
C VAL A 113 9.31 14.15 11.38
N ILE A 114 9.95 13.58 10.35
CA ILE A 114 10.42 14.31 9.17
C ILE A 114 9.23 14.86 8.38
N VAL A 115 8.24 14.03 8.07
CA VAL A 115 7.06 14.48 7.30
C VAL A 115 6.15 15.37 8.16
N GLY A 116 6.06 15.11 9.47
CA GLY A 116 5.32 15.98 10.40
C GLY A 116 5.90 17.39 10.48
N LEU A 117 7.22 17.51 10.62
CA LEU A 117 7.90 18.80 10.58
C LEU A 117 7.74 19.48 9.22
N ARG A 118 7.87 18.73 8.11
CA ARG A 118 7.59 19.24 6.76
C ARG A 118 6.20 19.87 6.67
N SER A 119 5.17 19.19 7.17
CA SER A 119 3.79 19.70 7.17
C SER A 119 3.67 21.01 7.95
N VAL A 120 4.30 21.10 9.13
CA VAL A 120 4.26 22.32 9.95
C VAL A 120 4.91 23.50 9.21
N PHE A 121 6.10 23.30 8.65
CA PHE A 121 6.78 24.35 7.87
C PHE A 121 6.00 24.74 6.62
N SER A 122 5.41 23.77 5.92
CA SER A 122 4.56 24.03 4.73
C SER A 122 3.33 24.87 5.10
N CYS A 123 2.68 24.58 6.23
CA CYS A 123 1.57 25.39 6.74
C CYS A 123 1.99 26.81 7.13
N ILE A 124 3.16 26.98 7.75
CA ILE A 124 3.69 28.32 8.09
C ILE A 124 3.99 29.10 6.80
N MET A 125 4.66 28.49 5.82
CA MET A 125 4.94 29.08 4.52
C MET A 125 3.66 29.56 3.83
N THR A 126 2.67 28.67 3.77
CA THR A 126 1.39 28.92 3.14
C THR A 126 0.57 30.00 3.86
N GLY A 127 0.53 29.95 5.19
CA GLY A 127 -0.34 30.82 5.99
C GLY A 127 0.20 32.23 6.20
N VAL A 128 1.53 32.39 6.24
CA VAL A 128 2.17 33.67 6.60
C VAL A 128 2.75 34.36 5.38
N PHE A 129 3.34 33.61 4.45
CA PHE A 129 4.20 34.18 3.39
C PHE A 129 3.57 34.15 2.00
N MET A 130 2.59 33.27 1.78
CA MET A 130 1.90 33.14 0.50
C MET A 130 0.57 33.88 0.45
N ASP A 131 0.33 34.58 -0.66
CA ASP A 131 -0.96 35.21 -0.96
C ASP A 131 -1.96 34.23 -1.61
N GLY A 132 -3.14 34.75 -2.00
CA GLY A 132 -4.18 33.96 -2.66
C GLY A 132 -3.74 33.31 -3.98
N TYR A 133 -2.62 33.71 -4.57
CA TYR A 133 -2.08 33.18 -5.83
C TYR A 133 -0.82 32.33 -5.61
N TYR A 134 -0.55 31.93 -4.36
CA TYR A 134 0.69 31.25 -3.92
C TYR A 134 1.96 32.09 -4.06
N GLN A 135 1.86 33.39 -4.38
CA GLN A 135 3.04 34.23 -4.50
C GLN A 135 3.64 34.51 -3.12
N ILE A 136 4.95 34.36 -3.02
CA ILE A 136 5.69 34.60 -1.79
C ILE A 136 6.12 36.06 -1.77
N HIS A 137 5.59 36.83 -0.82
CA HIS A 137 6.06 38.19 -0.58
C HIS A 137 7.50 38.12 -0.03
N GLN A 138 8.44 38.81 -0.69
CA GLN A 138 9.85 38.83 -0.28
C GLN A 138 10.03 39.49 1.09
N SER A 139 9.87 38.67 2.13
CA SER A 139 10.19 38.99 3.51
C SER A 139 11.51 38.30 3.88
N GLY A 140 12.28 38.90 4.80
CA GLY A 140 13.60 38.36 5.17
C GLY A 140 13.57 36.91 5.66
N ALA A 141 12.45 36.47 6.25
CA ALA A 141 12.27 35.10 6.75
C ALA A 141 11.85 34.07 5.68
N ALA A 142 11.23 34.50 4.56
CA ALA A 142 10.72 33.59 3.54
C ALA A 142 11.84 32.77 2.85
N GLY A 143 13.02 33.35 2.68
CA GLY A 143 14.18 32.65 2.10
C GLY A 143 14.64 31.47 2.93
N PRO A 144 15.07 31.68 4.19
CA PRO A 144 15.45 30.61 5.09
C PRO A 144 14.41 29.50 5.22
N LEU A 145 13.12 29.84 5.35
CA LEU A 145 12.06 28.81 5.46
C LEU A 145 11.87 28.01 4.16
N SER A 146 12.03 28.64 2.98
CA SER A 146 11.99 27.93 1.70
C SER A 146 13.11 26.89 1.60
N TYR A 147 14.33 27.21 2.07
CA TYR A 147 15.44 26.25 2.12
C TYR A 147 15.16 25.10 3.11
N VAL A 148 14.52 25.39 4.25
CA VAL A 148 14.11 24.36 5.21
C VAL A 148 13.08 23.42 4.60
N GLU A 149 12.12 23.94 3.83
CA GLU A 149 11.15 23.11 3.10
C GLU A 149 11.85 22.18 2.09
N MET A 150 12.80 22.71 1.31
CA MET A 150 13.62 21.89 0.38
C MET A 150 14.41 20.81 1.10
N LEU A 151 14.99 21.12 2.27
CA LEU A 151 15.68 20.14 3.09
C LEU A 151 14.74 18.98 3.49
N PHE A 152 13.52 19.30 3.93
CA PHE A 152 12.55 18.27 4.29
C PHE A 152 12.09 17.43 3.08
N ILE A 153 11.98 18.02 1.90
CA ILE A 153 11.73 17.26 0.65
C ILE A 153 12.87 16.26 0.42
N VAL A 154 14.13 16.71 0.50
CA VAL A 154 15.30 15.83 0.32
C VAL A 154 15.31 14.71 1.38
N LEU A 155 15.07 15.03 2.65
CA LEU A 155 14.99 14.03 3.73
C LEU A 155 13.86 13.02 3.49
N THR A 156 12.71 13.46 2.96
CA THR A 156 11.59 12.57 2.61
C THR A 156 11.99 11.62 1.48
N ILE A 157 12.63 12.13 0.42
CA ILE A 157 13.15 11.31 -0.69
C ILE A 157 14.17 10.27 -0.17
N LEU A 158 15.08 10.67 0.72
CA LEU A 158 16.06 9.74 1.30
C LEU A 158 15.39 8.62 2.12
N LEU A 159 14.33 8.92 2.86
CA LEU A 159 13.54 7.88 3.56
C LEU A 159 12.86 6.93 2.58
N ILE A 160 12.28 7.43 1.49
CA ILE A 160 11.65 6.60 0.45
C ILE A 160 12.70 5.71 -0.21
N LEU A 161 13.87 6.24 -0.55
CA LEU A 161 14.98 5.49 -1.13
C LEU A 161 15.49 4.40 -0.18
N TYR A 162 15.63 4.72 1.12
CA TYR A 162 15.99 3.73 2.13
C TYR A 162 14.94 2.61 2.22
N GLY A 163 13.66 2.97 2.21
CA GLY A 163 12.55 2.00 2.18
C GLY A 163 12.61 1.10 0.95
N CYS A 164 12.90 1.65 -0.24
CA CYS A 164 13.08 0.88 -1.47
C CYS A 164 14.28 -0.06 -1.42
N TRP A 165 15.43 0.44 -0.96
CA TRP A 165 16.65 -0.35 -0.81
C TRP A 165 16.44 -1.54 0.10
N LYS A 166 15.79 -1.31 1.25
CA LYS A 166 15.50 -2.39 2.20
C LYS A 166 14.45 -3.36 1.64
N ALA A 167 13.38 -2.86 1.02
CA ALA A 167 12.38 -3.70 0.36
C ALA A 167 13.00 -4.59 -0.73
N ALA A 168 14.02 -4.12 -1.46
CA ALA A 168 14.73 -4.93 -2.46
C ALA A 168 15.34 -6.22 -1.87
N ARG A 169 15.83 -6.13 -0.63
CA ARG A 169 16.58 -7.17 0.08
C ARG A 169 15.67 -8.11 0.86
N ASP A 170 14.75 -7.55 1.63
CA ASP A 170 14.09 -8.27 2.72
C ASP A 170 12.64 -8.67 2.39
N VAL A 171 11.97 -8.00 1.44
CA VAL A 171 10.62 -8.35 1.02
C VAL A 171 10.65 -9.56 0.07
N PRO A 172 10.06 -10.72 0.44
CA PRO A 172 10.19 -11.95 -0.33
C PRO A 172 9.37 -11.91 -1.65
N LEU A 173 8.19 -11.29 -1.61
CA LEU A 173 7.24 -11.28 -2.72
C LEU A 173 7.67 -10.27 -3.79
N LEU A 174 7.90 -10.75 -5.02
CA LEU A 174 8.29 -9.90 -6.16
C LEU A 174 7.25 -8.81 -6.44
N MET A 175 5.96 -9.13 -6.35
CA MET A 175 4.88 -8.16 -6.59
C MET A 175 4.91 -6.99 -5.60
N HIS A 176 5.23 -7.25 -4.33
CA HIS A 176 5.36 -6.20 -3.32
C HIS A 176 6.56 -5.29 -3.64
N ARG A 177 7.69 -5.87 -4.06
CA ARG A 177 8.86 -5.10 -4.48
C ARG A 177 8.55 -4.20 -5.66
N ILE A 178 7.95 -4.74 -6.72
CA ILE A 178 7.56 -3.98 -7.91
C ILE A 178 6.63 -2.82 -7.51
N TYR A 179 5.61 -3.10 -6.70
CA TYR A 179 4.68 -2.08 -6.21
C TYR A 179 5.41 -0.97 -5.44
N ILE A 180 6.29 -1.35 -4.50
CA ILE A 180 7.10 -0.39 -3.73
C ILE A 180 7.96 0.46 -4.65
N PHE A 181 8.65 -0.13 -5.64
CA PHE A 181 9.50 0.62 -6.56
C PHE A 181 8.72 1.59 -7.44
N VAL A 182 7.62 1.14 -8.05
CA VAL A 182 6.83 1.94 -8.99
C VAL A 182 6.20 3.14 -8.29
N VAL A 183 5.54 2.93 -7.15
CA VAL A 183 4.88 4.02 -6.42
C VAL A 183 5.89 4.95 -5.78
N SER A 184 7.00 4.43 -5.24
CA SER A 184 8.08 5.28 -4.71
C SER A 184 8.71 6.15 -5.78
N ALA A 185 8.97 5.60 -6.97
CA ALA A 185 9.50 6.39 -8.09
C ALA A 185 8.54 7.51 -8.49
N ALA A 186 7.23 7.21 -8.57
CA ALA A 186 6.22 8.22 -8.87
C ALA A 186 6.13 9.32 -7.79
N LEU A 187 6.18 8.95 -6.51
CA LEU A 187 6.17 9.91 -5.39
C LEU A 187 7.44 10.76 -5.32
N ILE A 188 8.62 10.19 -5.62
CA ILE A 188 9.86 10.96 -5.72
C ILE A 188 9.77 11.98 -6.86
N LEU A 189 9.23 11.58 -8.02
CA LEU A 189 9.02 12.50 -9.14
C LEU A 189 8.02 13.61 -8.79
N LEU A 190 6.97 13.31 -8.01
CA LEU A 190 6.05 14.31 -7.47
C LEU A 190 6.76 15.30 -6.54
N ASP A 191 7.57 14.80 -5.59
CA ASP A 191 8.33 15.66 -4.66
C ASP A 191 9.34 16.55 -5.38
N LEU A 192 10.01 16.03 -6.42
CA LEU A 192 10.93 16.81 -7.26
C LEU A 192 10.19 17.87 -8.07
N SER A 193 9.01 17.54 -8.62
CA SER A 193 8.15 18.50 -9.31
C SER A 193 7.71 19.62 -8.37
N GLN A 194 7.27 19.26 -7.15
CA GLN A 194 6.88 20.24 -6.13
C GLN A 194 8.05 21.12 -5.69
N ALA A 195 9.24 20.55 -5.49
CA ALA A 195 10.44 21.33 -5.19
C ALA A 195 10.75 22.35 -6.29
N ALA A 196 10.62 21.97 -7.56
CA ALA A 196 10.81 22.90 -8.67
C ALA A 196 9.77 24.03 -8.67
N VAL A 197 8.51 23.72 -8.35
CA VAL A 197 7.42 24.71 -8.21
C VAL A 197 7.71 25.67 -7.05
N ASN A 198 7.97 25.15 -5.85
CA ASN A 198 8.28 25.97 -4.67
C ASN A 198 9.47 26.91 -4.91
N LEU A 199 10.50 26.43 -5.61
CA LEU A 199 11.67 27.25 -5.95
C LEU A 199 11.31 28.39 -6.91
N LYS A 200 10.47 28.12 -7.92
CA LYS A 200 9.96 29.15 -8.84
C LYS A 200 9.08 30.18 -8.11
N LEU A 201 8.24 29.74 -7.16
CA LEU A 201 7.40 30.62 -6.34
C LEU A 201 8.27 31.56 -5.52
N TYR A 202 9.34 31.04 -4.92
CA TYR A 202 10.31 31.84 -4.16
C TYR A 202 11.03 32.89 -5.02
N PHE A 203 11.44 32.54 -6.24
CA PHE A 203 12.10 33.48 -7.16
C PHE A 203 11.13 34.43 -7.89
N GLY A 204 9.84 34.41 -7.57
CA GLY A 204 8.83 35.26 -8.22
C GLY A 204 8.66 34.95 -9.71
N LYS A 205 8.98 33.73 -10.14
CA LYS A 205 8.89 33.28 -11.55
C LYS A 205 7.54 32.64 -11.89
N PHE A 206 6.53 32.80 -11.04
CA PHE A 206 5.19 32.31 -11.28
C PHE A 206 4.30 33.41 -11.84
N GLY A 207 3.50 33.08 -12.86
CA GLY A 207 2.59 34.01 -13.52
C GLY A 207 1.34 34.32 -12.68
N ILE A 208 0.19 34.41 -13.35
CA ILE A 208 -1.11 34.73 -12.73
C ILE A 208 -1.61 33.60 -11.81
N SER A 209 -1.13 32.36 -12.00
CA SER A 209 -1.44 31.22 -11.13
C SER A 209 -0.25 30.27 -10.96
N ALA A 210 -0.34 29.39 -9.97
CA ALA A 210 0.63 28.33 -9.67
C ALA A 210 0.70 27.23 -10.75
N TRP A 211 -0.13 27.30 -11.80
CA TRP A 211 -0.26 26.31 -12.87
C TRP A 211 -0.19 27.01 -14.22
N ASP A 212 0.96 27.64 -14.51
CA ASP A 212 1.20 28.28 -15.80
C ASP A 212 0.98 27.26 -16.95
N LEU A 213 0.02 27.58 -17.84
CA LEU A 213 -0.44 26.75 -18.97
C LEU A 213 0.70 26.26 -19.88
N HIS A 214 1.84 26.95 -19.87
CA HIS A 214 3.00 26.64 -20.71
C HIS A 214 3.99 25.68 -20.06
N THR A 215 3.84 25.38 -18.77
CA THR A 215 4.76 24.49 -18.04
C THR A 215 4.23 23.07 -17.96
N PHE A 216 5.14 22.10 -18.13
CA PHE A 216 4.80 20.68 -18.00
C PHE A 216 4.44 20.34 -16.55
N ASP A 217 3.23 19.81 -16.32
CA ASP A 217 2.76 19.35 -15.02
C ASP A 217 2.59 17.82 -15.04
N PRO A 218 3.50 17.07 -14.39
CA PRO A 218 3.43 15.62 -14.34
C PRO A 218 2.45 15.08 -13.29
N THR A 219 1.82 15.94 -12.48
CA THR A 219 1.11 15.51 -11.26
C THR A 219 -0.03 14.55 -11.57
N GLY A 220 -0.93 14.92 -12.48
CA GLY A 220 -2.05 14.06 -12.89
C GLY A 220 -1.60 12.67 -13.39
N PRO A 221 -0.71 12.59 -14.40
CA PRO A 221 -0.14 11.33 -14.87
C PRO A 221 0.53 10.50 -13.77
N LEU A 222 1.31 11.12 -12.88
CA LEU A 222 1.99 10.41 -11.78
C LEU A 222 0.98 9.85 -10.76
N LEU A 223 -0.06 10.60 -10.42
CA LEU A 223 -1.15 10.13 -9.55
C LEU A 223 -1.94 8.98 -10.21
N ALA A 224 -2.14 9.02 -11.52
CA ALA A 224 -2.74 7.91 -12.25
C ALA A 224 -1.86 6.65 -12.21
N VAL A 225 -0.54 6.78 -12.33
CA VAL A 225 0.40 5.67 -12.15
C VAL A 225 0.31 5.09 -10.74
N ILE A 226 0.27 5.94 -9.71
CA ILE A 226 0.11 5.53 -8.31
C ILE A 226 -1.22 4.77 -8.13
N GLY A 227 -2.32 5.32 -8.64
CA GLY A 227 -3.65 4.71 -8.58
C GLY A 227 -3.70 3.34 -9.27
N LEU A 228 -3.15 3.23 -10.48
CA LEU A 228 -3.12 1.98 -11.24
C LEU A 228 -2.25 0.93 -10.55
N ALA A 229 -1.06 1.30 -10.10
CA ALA A 229 -0.16 0.39 -9.38
C ALA A 229 -0.81 -0.12 -8.08
N THR A 230 -1.48 0.78 -7.34
CA THR A 230 -2.21 0.43 -6.11
C THR A 230 -3.38 -0.50 -6.40
N LEU A 231 -4.14 -0.24 -7.46
CA LEU A 231 -5.25 -1.09 -7.87
C LEU A 231 -4.78 -2.50 -8.25
N ILE A 232 -3.72 -2.62 -9.08
CA ILE A 232 -3.11 -3.89 -9.43
C ILE A 232 -2.61 -4.62 -8.18
N PHE A 233 -1.96 -3.90 -7.27
CA PHE A 233 -1.51 -4.44 -6.00
C PHE A 233 -2.67 -4.98 -5.16
N ILE A 234 -3.79 -4.25 -5.08
CA ILE A 234 -4.99 -4.68 -4.34
C ILE A 234 -5.55 -5.99 -4.91
N PHE A 235 -5.69 -6.08 -6.23
CA PHE A 235 -6.21 -7.28 -6.90
C PHE A 235 -5.26 -8.48 -6.80
N ARG A 236 -3.94 -8.25 -6.79
CA ARG A 236 -2.94 -9.33 -6.78
C ARG A 236 -2.54 -9.81 -5.38
N THR A 237 -2.70 -8.96 -4.37
CA THR A 237 -2.39 -9.29 -2.97
C THR A 237 -3.57 -9.97 -2.26
N ASP A 238 -4.64 -10.25 -3.02
CA ASP A 238 -5.80 -11.02 -2.60
C ASP A 238 -6.40 -10.46 -1.30
N PHE A 239 -6.66 -9.14 -1.26
CA PHE A 239 -7.48 -8.56 -0.19
C PHE A 239 -8.93 -9.09 -0.23
N THR A 240 -9.32 -9.81 -1.30
CA THR A 240 -10.62 -10.50 -1.44
C THR A 240 -10.51 -11.75 -2.33
N PRO A 241 -10.91 -12.95 -1.87
CA PRO A 241 -11.06 -14.11 -2.75
C PRO A 241 -12.44 -14.08 -3.41
N ILE A 242 -12.58 -13.50 -4.62
CA ILE A 242 -13.87 -13.38 -5.31
C ILE A 242 -14.24 -14.60 -6.19
N TYR A 243 -13.47 -15.69 -6.19
CA TYR A 243 -13.87 -16.88 -6.97
C TYR A 243 -13.87 -18.22 -6.22
N ILE A 244 -13.59 -18.23 -4.91
CA ILE A 244 -13.70 -19.47 -4.11
C ILE A 244 -14.23 -19.13 -2.70
N ALA A 245 -15.52 -18.81 -2.61
CA ALA A 245 -16.24 -18.91 -1.35
C ALA A 245 -17.16 -20.13 -1.44
N GLY A 246 -16.64 -21.30 -1.03
CA GLY A 246 -17.49 -22.35 -0.48
C GLY A 246 -18.28 -21.78 0.72
N PRO A 247 -19.45 -22.35 1.03
CA PRO A 247 -20.36 -21.79 2.03
C PRO A 247 -19.66 -21.63 3.40
N PRO A 248 -20.01 -20.58 4.16
CA PRO A 248 -19.34 -20.27 5.41
C PRO A 248 -19.48 -21.44 6.39
N ALA A 249 -18.36 -21.91 6.93
CA ALA A 249 -18.35 -22.86 8.04
C ALA A 249 -19.09 -22.22 9.24
N GLN A 250 -20.29 -22.73 9.52
CA GLN A 250 -21.01 -22.44 10.76
C GLN A 250 -20.15 -22.93 11.93
N LYS A 251 -19.58 -21.98 12.70
CA LYS A 251 -19.06 -22.24 14.03
C LYS A 251 -20.09 -21.73 15.03
N GLY A 252 -20.69 -22.65 15.78
CA GLY A 252 -21.46 -22.33 16.98
C GLY A 252 -22.82 -23.00 17.06
N ALA A 253 -22.83 -24.33 17.22
CA ALA A 253 -23.82 -25.03 18.05
C ALA A 253 -23.22 -26.39 18.44
N ASP A 254 -23.47 -26.77 19.67
CA ASP A 254 -23.27 -28.10 20.27
C ASP A 254 -21.87 -28.42 20.81
N ALA A 255 -21.65 -27.90 22.02
CA ALA A 255 -20.89 -28.62 23.03
C ALA A 255 -21.69 -29.85 23.49
N GLN A 256 -20.94 -30.91 23.81
CA GLN A 256 -21.33 -32.19 24.42
C GLN A 256 -21.73 -33.32 23.44
N GLN A 257 -20.75 -34.15 23.07
CA GLN A 257 -20.93 -35.60 23.02
C GLN A 257 -19.58 -36.34 23.04
N GLU A 258 -19.60 -37.49 23.72
CA GLU A 258 -18.49 -38.28 24.21
C GLU A 258 -17.86 -39.23 23.17
N THR A 259 -16.54 -39.44 23.32
CA THR A 259 -15.73 -40.66 23.12
C THR A 259 -15.88 -41.52 21.84
N MET A 260 -14.97 -41.31 20.88
CA MET A 260 -14.21 -42.32 20.10
C MET A 260 -12.99 -41.61 19.47
N PRO A 261 -11.85 -42.27 19.20
CA PRO A 261 -10.67 -41.59 18.66
C PRO A 261 -10.96 -41.13 17.23
N GLN A 262 -11.43 -39.89 17.08
CA GLN A 262 -11.60 -39.27 15.78
C GLN A 262 -10.21 -39.04 15.18
N ILE A 263 -9.85 -39.88 14.20
CA ILE A 263 -8.68 -39.66 13.36
C ILE A 263 -8.86 -38.28 12.73
N SER A 264 -7.96 -37.34 13.04
CA SER A 264 -7.97 -36.01 12.46
C SER A 264 -7.97 -36.11 10.94
N PRO A 265 -8.74 -35.30 10.18
CA PRO A 265 -8.73 -35.32 8.72
C PRO A 265 -7.32 -35.17 8.11
N LEU A 266 -6.42 -34.48 8.82
CA LEU A 266 -5.01 -34.35 8.46
C LEU A 266 -4.25 -35.67 8.58
N ASP A 267 -4.60 -36.51 9.55
CA ASP A 267 -3.97 -37.82 9.77
C ASP A 267 -4.34 -38.79 8.65
N LEU A 268 -5.61 -38.75 8.23
CA LEU A 268 -6.09 -39.55 7.11
C LEU A 268 -5.43 -39.15 5.79
N ALA A 269 -5.31 -37.84 5.52
CA ALA A 269 -4.60 -37.33 4.35
C ALA A 269 -3.13 -37.76 4.35
N ALA A 270 -2.46 -37.65 5.52
CA ALA A 270 -1.07 -38.08 5.66
C ALA A 270 -0.88 -39.59 5.42
N GLU A 271 -1.81 -40.42 5.90
CA GLU A 271 -1.78 -41.86 5.70
C GLU A 271 -2.06 -42.25 4.24
N LYS A 272 -3.10 -41.65 3.64
CA LYS A 272 -3.49 -41.87 2.24
C LYS A 272 -2.35 -41.57 1.27
N HIS A 273 -1.65 -40.46 1.49
CA HIS A 273 -0.54 -40.01 0.65
C HIS A 273 0.84 -40.49 1.13
N ARG A 274 0.88 -41.41 2.11
CA ARG A 274 2.10 -42.03 2.65
C ARG A 274 3.18 -40.99 3.03
N LEU A 275 2.74 -39.91 3.68
CA LEU A 275 3.65 -38.90 4.17
C LEU A 275 4.47 -39.47 5.34
N THR A 276 5.76 -39.15 5.35
CA THR A 276 6.60 -39.40 6.52
C THR A 276 6.15 -38.54 7.68
N ARG A 277 6.53 -38.91 8.90
CA ARG A 277 6.22 -38.13 10.11
C ARG A 277 6.60 -36.65 9.95
N ARG A 278 7.76 -36.37 9.36
CA ARG A 278 8.25 -35.01 9.18
C ARG A 278 7.49 -34.24 8.10
N GLU A 279 7.11 -34.92 7.02
CA GLU A 279 6.26 -34.33 5.98
C GLU A 279 4.86 -34.03 6.50
N ARG A 280 4.31 -34.90 7.35
CA ARG A 280 3.03 -34.66 8.04
C ARG A 280 3.09 -33.42 8.93
N GLU A 281 4.10 -33.31 9.80
CA GLU A 281 4.28 -32.12 10.66
C GLU A 281 4.37 -30.83 9.83
N ILE A 282 5.07 -30.86 8.69
CA ILE A 282 5.18 -29.71 7.80
C ILE A 282 3.87 -29.45 7.06
N MET A 283 3.17 -30.48 6.60
CA MET A 283 1.86 -30.36 5.94
C MET A 283 0.84 -29.71 6.87
N GLU A 284 0.78 -30.11 8.14
CA GLU A 284 -0.11 -29.51 9.16
C GLU A 284 0.15 -28.01 9.30
N LEU A 285 1.42 -27.59 9.42
CA LEU A 285 1.77 -26.18 9.52
C LEU A 285 1.49 -25.40 8.21
N VAL A 286 1.66 -26.05 7.05
CA VAL A 286 1.29 -25.44 5.75
C VAL A 286 -0.22 -25.27 5.64
N TYR A 287 -1.00 -26.26 6.10
CA TYR A 287 -2.46 -26.22 6.13
C TYR A 287 -2.98 -25.13 7.08
N ASP A 288 -2.32 -24.91 8.21
CA ASP A 288 -2.59 -23.82 9.15
C ASP A 288 -2.16 -22.43 8.63
N GLY A 289 -1.53 -22.37 7.45
CA GLY A 289 -1.18 -21.13 6.76
C GLY A 289 0.19 -20.56 7.12
N LEU A 290 1.05 -21.30 7.84
CA LEU A 290 2.37 -20.80 8.23
C LEU A 290 3.32 -20.67 7.03
N SER A 291 4.14 -19.62 7.02
CA SER A 291 5.12 -19.39 5.96
C SER A 291 6.34 -20.32 6.09
N ASN A 292 7.12 -20.50 5.03
CA ASN A 292 8.36 -21.32 5.10
C ASN A 292 9.34 -20.83 6.18
N PRO A 293 9.54 -19.51 6.40
CA PRO A 293 10.28 -18.99 7.54
C PRO A 293 9.72 -19.40 8.91
N ASP A 294 8.40 -19.30 9.10
CA ASP A 294 7.75 -19.63 10.38
C ASP A 294 7.89 -21.12 10.70
N ILE A 295 7.66 -21.97 9.69
CA ILE A 295 7.87 -23.42 9.78
C ILE A 295 9.33 -23.72 10.11
N ALA A 296 10.27 -23.07 9.44
CA ALA A 296 11.70 -23.26 9.68
C ALA A 296 12.10 -22.90 11.12
N GLN A 297 11.55 -21.81 11.65
CA GLN A 297 11.77 -21.37 13.02
C GLN A 297 11.14 -22.32 14.04
N GLN A 298 9.86 -22.68 13.84
CA GLN A 298 9.12 -23.54 14.76
C GLN A 298 9.71 -24.96 14.82
N LEU A 299 10.23 -25.44 13.69
CA LEU A 299 10.78 -26.78 13.55
C LEU A 299 12.30 -26.83 13.68
N CYS A 300 12.95 -25.70 13.98
CA CYS A 300 14.41 -25.54 14.12
C CYS A 300 15.22 -26.13 12.95
N ILE A 301 14.78 -25.91 11.71
CA ILE A 301 15.44 -26.40 10.49
C ILE A 301 15.70 -25.27 9.49
N SER A 302 16.55 -25.50 8.49
CA SER A 302 16.83 -24.48 7.48
C SER A 302 15.61 -24.23 6.59
N ARG A 303 15.45 -23.00 6.09
CA ARG A 303 14.42 -22.66 5.10
C ARG A 303 14.51 -23.51 3.82
N ASN A 304 15.72 -23.93 3.45
CA ASN A 304 15.95 -24.78 2.28
C ASN A 304 15.42 -26.21 2.53
N THR A 305 15.60 -26.72 3.75
CA THR A 305 15.04 -28.00 4.19
C THR A 305 13.52 -27.98 4.17
N VAL A 306 12.88 -26.88 4.63
CA VAL A 306 11.42 -26.71 4.52
C VAL A 306 10.95 -26.70 3.07
N LYS A 307 11.65 -25.97 2.18
CA LYS A 307 11.31 -25.96 0.74
C LYS A 307 11.36 -27.37 0.14
N GLN A 308 12.40 -28.15 0.47
CA GLN A 308 12.53 -29.52 -0.03
C GLN A 308 11.39 -30.41 0.48
N HIS A 309 11.05 -30.33 1.77
CA HIS A 309 9.93 -31.09 2.32
C HIS A 309 8.59 -30.71 1.67
N ILE A 310 8.33 -29.42 1.46
CA ILE A 310 7.10 -28.97 0.78
C ILE A 310 7.04 -29.48 -0.66
N HIS A 311 8.16 -29.47 -1.38
CA HIS A 311 8.21 -30.04 -2.73
C HIS A 311 7.89 -31.54 -2.73
N ASN A 312 8.46 -32.32 -1.81
CA ASN A 312 8.17 -33.75 -1.69
C ASN A 312 6.70 -34.01 -1.29
N ILE A 313 6.12 -33.19 -0.41
CA ILE A 313 4.70 -33.27 -0.04
C ILE A 313 3.83 -33.03 -1.27
N PHE A 314 4.16 -32.01 -2.05
CA PHE A 314 3.45 -31.63 -3.27
C PHE A 314 3.49 -32.75 -4.31
N GLU A 315 4.65 -33.36 -4.54
CA GLU A 315 4.75 -34.54 -5.42
C GLU A 315 3.93 -35.73 -4.91
N LYS A 316 3.97 -36.01 -3.60
CA LYS A 316 3.23 -37.14 -3.01
C LYS A 316 1.72 -36.96 -3.03
N MET A 317 1.26 -35.72 -2.91
CA MET A 317 -0.17 -35.37 -2.87
C MET A 317 -0.71 -34.97 -4.25
N ASP A 318 0.13 -35.00 -5.30
CA ASP A 318 -0.22 -34.60 -6.67
C ASP A 318 -0.79 -33.17 -6.75
N VAL A 319 -0.14 -32.23 -6.05
CA VAL A 319 -0.50 -30.80 -6.01
C VAL A 319 0.69 -29.93 -6.36
N SER A 320 0.44 -28.79 -6.97
CA SER A 320 1.47 -27.84 -7.39
C SER A 320 1.55 -26.60 -6.49
N THR A 321 0.51 -26.34 -5.69
CA THR A 321 0.40 -25.13 -4.88
C THR A 321 -0.10 -25.41 -3.47
N ARG A 322 0.23 -24.50 -2.53
CA ARG A 322 -0.30 -24.53 -1.15
C ARG A 322 -1.83 -24.49 -1.14
N ILE A 323 -2.42 -23.77 -2.10
CA ILE A 323 -3.87 -23.64 -2.25
C ILE A 323 -4.48 -24.98 -2.68
N GLU A 324 -3.88 -25.66 -3.66
CA GLU A 324 -4.30 -27.00 -4.07
C GLU A 324 -4.19 -28.01 -2.92
N LEU A 325 -3.11 -27.97 -2.14
CA LEU A 325 -2.96 -28.82 -0.95
C LEU A 325 -4.11 -28.62 0.05
N VAL A 326 -4.44 -27.36 0.38
CA VAL A 326 -5.54 -27.04 1.30
C VAL A 326 -6.89 -27.47 0.72
N HIS A 327 -7.10 -27.31 -0.59
CA HIS A 327 -8.31 -27.78 -1.25
C HIS A 327 -8.46 -29.30 -1.20
N LEU A 328 -7.38 -30.03 -1.46
CA LEU A 328 -7.37 -31.49 -1.40
C LEU A 328 -7.75 -31.98 0.00
N ILE A 329 -7.10 -31.46 1.04
CA ILE A 329 -7.36 -31.83 2.44
C ILE A 329 -8.81 -31.51 2.84
N ASN A 330 -9.35 -30.36 2.44
CA ASN A 330 -10.74 -30.01 2.72
C ASN A 330 -11.74 -30.92 1.98
N SER A 331 -11.45 -31.29 0.73
CA SER A 331 -12.30 -32.22 -0.02
C SER A 331 -12.34 -33.62 0.59
N GLU A 332 -11.20 -34.09 1.13
CA GLU A 332 -11.10 -35.38 1.82
C GLU A 332 -11.85 -35.37 3.17
N LYS A 333 -11.84 -34.22 3.85
CA LYS A 333 -12.63 -33.97 5.07
C LYS A 333 -14.14 -33.99 4.82
N GLU A 334 -14.58 -33.51 3.65
CA GLU A 334 -15.99 -33.55 3.27
C GLU A 334 -16.43 -34.98 2.92
N MET A 335 -15.62 -35.75 2.19
CA MET A 335 -15.93 -37.15 1.87
C MET A 335 -16.05 -38.04 3.12
N THR A 336 -15.23 -37.81 4.15
CA THR A 336 -15.34 -38.54 5.43
C THR A 336 -16.59 -38.19 6.23
N LYS A 337 -17.17 -37.00 6.02
CA LYS A 337 -18.41 -36.58 6.68
C LYS A 337 -19.66 -37.25 6.09
N TYR A 338 -19.61 -37.74 4.85
CA TYR A 338 -20.73 -38.42 4.18
C TYR A 338 -20.61 -39.94 4.14
N SER A 339 -19.48 -40.50 4.57
CA SER A 339 -19.22 -41.94 4.56
C SER A 339 -19.42 -42.62 5.93
N ASN A 340 -19.84 -41.87 6.97
CA ASN A 340 -20.09 -42.35 8.33
C ASN A 340 -21.54 -42.11 8.76
#